data_AF-A0A9E0RE03-F1
#
_entry.id   AF-A0A9E0RE03-F1
#
_cell.length_a   1.000
_cell.length_b   1.000
_cell.length_c   1.000
_cell.angle_alpha   90.00
_cell.angle_beta   90.00
_cell.angle_gamma   90.00
#
_symmetry.space_group_name_H-M   'P 1'
#
loop_
_entity.id
_entity.type
_entity.pdbx_description
1 polymer ?
#
loop_
_entity_poly.entity_id
_entity_poly.type
_entity_poly.pdbx_seq_one_letter_code
_entity_poly.pdbx_strand_id
1 'polypeptide(L)' 'MSIKQYVKLGLSTLALSISFNSVAAEDPIRVGILHSLSGTMAISESTLKDTMLMLIEKQNEAGGVLGR' A
#
# COMPACT_ATOMS: atom_id res chain seq x y z
N MET A 1 38.30 26.16 -20.43
CA MET A 1 37.53 24.92 -20.65
C MET A 1 37.41 24.07 -19.36
N SER A 2 37.24 24.65 -18.17
CA SER A 2 37.33 23.89 -16.90
C SER A 2 36.06 23.96 -16.02
N ILE A 3 35.28 25.05 -16.11
CA ILE A 3 34.06 25.25 -15.29
C ILE A 3 32.87 24.38 -15.72
N LYS A 4 32.64 24.19 -17.02
CA LYS A 4 31.52 23.36 -17.53
C LYS A 4 31.65 21.88 -17.15
N GLN A 5 32.85 21.42 -16.78
CA GLN A 5 33.15 20.03 -16.45
C GLN A 5 32.76 19.68 -15.01
N TYR A 6 32.94 20.61 -14.06
CA TYR A 6 32.48 20.46 -12.68
C TYR A 6 30.95 20.49 -12.55
N VAL A 7 30.27 21.31 -13.36
CA VAL A 7 28.79 21.35 -13.38
C VAL A 7 28.21 20.03 -13.91
N LYS A 8 28.82 19.43 -14.93
CA LYS A 8 28.39 18.11 -15.44
C LYS A 8 28.63 16.99 -14.42
N LEU A 9 29.72 17.05 -13.65
CA LEU A 9 30.06 16.08 -12.61
C LEU A 9 29.17 16.19 -11.37
N GLY A 10 28.76 17.41 -10.99
CA GLY A 10 27.78 17.66 -9.94
C GLY A 10 26.36 17.24 -10.34
N LEU A 11 26.00 17.41 -11.62
CA LEU A 11 24.70 16.99 -12.14
C LEU A 11 24.60 15.45 -12.30
N SER A 12 25.70 14.77 -12.62
CA SER A 12 25.73 13.30 -12.73
C SER A 12 25.68 12.59 -11.38
N THR A 13 26.23 13.19 -10.32
CA THR A 13 26.18 12.63 -8.96
C THR A 13 24.79 12.78 -8.32
N LEU A 14 24.07 13.86 -8.64
CA LEU A 14 22.67 14.02 -8.24
C LEU A 14 21.74 13.02 -8.97
N ALA A 15 21.99 12.76 -10.26
CA ALA A 15 21.19 11.84 -11.07
C ALA A 15 21.31 10.37 -10.64
N LEU A 16 22.44 9.96 -10.05
CA LEU A 16 22.66 8.58 -9.58
C LEU A 16 22.00 8.29 -8.21
N SER A 17 21.54 9.33 -7.51
CA SER A 17 20.99 9.22 -6.15
C SER A 17 19.48 8.89 -6.12
N ILE A 18 18.81 8.88 -7.29
CA ILE A 18 17.36 8.72 -7.40
C ILE A 18 16.94 7.27 -7.72
N SER A 19 17.89 6.34 -7.84
CA SER A 19 17.64 5.01 -8.42
C SER A 19 17.30 3.88 -7.42
N PHE A 20 17.03 4.18 -6.14
CA PHE A 20 16.99 3.12 -5.10
C PHE A 20 15.68 2.89 -4.37
N ASN A 21 14.51 3.21 -4.93
CA ASN A 21 13.26 2.76 -4.30
C ASN A 21 12.22 2.29 -5.33
N SER A 22 12.54 1.23 -6.06
CA SER A 22 11.50 0.37 -6.61
C SER A 22 10.95 -0.50 -5.47
N VAL A 23 9.97 0.02 -4.72
CA VAL A 23 9.11 -0.82 -3.87
C VAL A 23 8.40 -1.76 -4.84
N ALA A 24 8.83 -3.03 -4.87
CA ALA A 24 8.03 -4.06 -5.51
C ALA A 24 6.70 -4.10 -4.76
N ALA A 25 5.61 -3.78 -5.44
CA ALA A 25 4.28 -3.97 -4.87
C ALA A 25 4.13 -5.46 -4.57
N GLU A 26 4.25 -5.85 -3.30
CA GLU A 26 3.88 -7.20 -2.88
C GLU A 26 2.38 -7.38 -3.12
N ASP A 27 1.96 -8.59 -3.47
CA ASP A 27 0.55 -8.86 -3.76
C ASP A 27 -0.35 -8.43 -2.58
N PRO A 28 -1.60 -8.01 -2.80
CA PRO A 28 -2.51 -7.70 -1.70
C PRO A 28 -2.71 -8.91 -0.76
N ILE A 29 -2.83 -8.63 0.55
CA ILE A 29 -3.12 -9.68 1.53
C ILE A 29 -4.55 -10.15 1.32
N ARG A 30 -4.72 -11.42 0.96
CA ARG A 30 -6.04 -12.04 0.76
C ARG A 30 -6.65 -12.41 2.11
N VAL A 31 -7.70 -11.70 2.50
CA VAL A 31 -8.45 -11.96 3.74
C VAL A 31 -9.76 -12.66 3.40
N GLY A 32 -9.98 -13.84 3.99
CA GLY A 32 -11.25 -14.56 3.95
C GLY A 32 -11.96 -14.47 5.29
N ILE A 33 -13.20 -14.00 5.29
CA ILE A 33 -14.04 -13.90 6.50
C ILE A 33 -15.21 -14.87 6.33
N LEU A 34 -15.34 -15.81 7.27
CA LEU A 34 -16.48 -16.74 7.29
C LEU A 34 -17.59 -16.15 8.17
N HIS A 35 -18.76 -15.98 7.57
CA HIS A 35 -19.94 -15.34 8.17
C HIS A 35 -21.22 -16.11 7.79
N SER A 36 -22.25 -16.04 8.63
CA SER A 36 -23.57 -16.60 8.32
C SER A 36 -24.42 -15.59 7.56
N LEU A 37 -24.19 -15.38 6.25
CA LEU A 37 -25.02 -14.45 5.45
C LEU A 37 -26.41 -14.97 5.10
N SER A 38 -26.77 -16.16 5.56
CA SER A 38 -28.09 -16.75 5.35
C SER A 38 -28.59 -17.43 6.63
N GLY A 39 -29.91 -17.60 6.72
CA GLY A 39 -30.57 -18.14 7.92
C GLY A 39 -30.90 -17.08 8.97
N THR A 40 -31.22 -17.52 10.19
CA THR A 40 -31.70 -16.65 11.28
C THR A 40 -30.65 -15.68 11.82
N MET A 41 -29.37 -15.92 11.54
CA MET A 41 -28.25 -15.08 12.01
C MET A 41 -27.84 -13.99 11.01
N ALA A 42 -28.28 -14.09 9.74
CA ALA A 42 -27.92 -13.15 8.66
C ALA A 42 -28.21 -11.67 8.94
N ILE A 43 -29.28 -11.40 9.71
CA ILE A 43 -29.67 -10.04 10.09
C ILE A 43 -28.59 -9.39 10.96
N SER A 44 -27.98 -10.15 11.88
CA SER A 44 -26.92 -9.63 12.76
C SER A 44 -25.53 -9.68 12.12
N GLU A 45 -25.30 -10.60 11.18
CA GLU A 45 -24.00 -10.72 10.50
C GLU A 45 -23.77 -9.67 9.40
N SER A 46 -24.83 -9.16 8.75
CA SER A 46 -24.68 -8.18 7.64
C SER A 46 -24.02 -6.87 8.08
N THR A 47 -24.43 -6.33 9.23
CA THR A 47 -23.83 -5.13 9.83
C THR A 47 -22.38 -5.35 10.23
N LEU A 48 -22.05 -6.54 10.74
CA LEU A 48 -20.67 -6.91 11.09
C LEU A 48 -19.79 -7.03 9.85
N LYS A 49 -20.30 -7.62 8.76
CA LYS A 49 -19.58 -7.70 7.47
C LYS A 49 -19.26 -6.30 6.94
N ASP A 50 -20.22 -5.37 6.95
CA ASP A 50 -19.97 -4.01 6.46
C ASP A 50 -19.00 -3.24 7.37
N THR A 51 -19.09 -3.44 8.69
CA THR A 51 -18.13 -2.87 9.65
C THR A 51 -16.71 -3.40 9.38
N MET A 52 -16.58 -4.70 9.12
CA MET A 52 -15.28 -5.31 8.86
C MET A 52 -14.65 -4.79 7.55
N LEU A 53 -15.45 -4.63 6.50
CA LEU A 53 -14.97 -4.04 5.23
C LEU A 53 -14.53 -2.59 5.41
N MET A 54 -15.29 -1.79 6.17
CA MET A 54 -14.93 -0.41 6.49
C MET A 54 -13.64 -0.31 7.32
N LEU A 55 -13.40 -1.25 8.25
CA LEU A 55 -12.16 -1.30 9.01
C LEU A 55 -10.95 -1.68 8.14
N ILE A 56 -11.13 -2.62 7.20
CA ILE A 56 -10.09 -2.99 6.23
C ILE A 56 -9.75 -1.79 5.33
N GLU A 57 -10.76 -1.06 4.84
CA GLU A 57 -10.57 0.14 4.03
C GLU A 57 -9.76 1.20 4.79
N LYS A 58 -10.16 1.51 6.03
CA LYS A 58 -9.41 2.45 6.89
C LYS A 58 -7.97 2.00 7.15
N GLN A 59 -7.74 0.69 7.32
CA GLN A 59 -6.38 0.17 7.50
C GLN A 59 -5.54 0.36 6.23
N ASN A 60 -6.11 0.10 5.05
CA ASN A 60 -5.44 0.31 3.77
C ASN A 60 -5.12 1.79 3.53
N GLU A 61 -6.04 2.69 3.87
CA GLU A 61 -5.80 4.14 3.85
C GLU A 61 -4.68 4.58 4.81
N ALA A 62 -4.54 3.90 5.96
CA ALA A 62 -3.49 4.15 6.94
C ALA A 62 -2.11 3.56 6.56
N GLY A 63 -1.95 3.04 5.33
CA GLY A 63 -0.70 2.45 4.85
C GLY A 63 -0.64 0.92 4.95
N GLY A 64 -1.78 0.28 5.18
CA GLY A 64 -1.92 -1.17 5.12
C GLY A 64 -1.19 -1.89 6.25
N VAL A 65 -0.82 -3.15 6.02
CA VAL A 65 -0.06 -3.97 6.98
C VAL A 65 1.31 -4.26 6.40
N LEU A 66 2.36 -3.76 7.07
CA LEU A 66 3.75 -3.87 6.60
C LEU A 66 3.97 -3.27 5.20
N GLY A 67 3.20 -2.24 4.84
CA GLY A 67 3.26 -1.58 3.53
C GLY A 67 2.52 -2.32 2.41
N ARG A 68 1.57 -3.19 2.77
CA ARG A 68 0.74 -3.99 1.85
C ARG A 68 -0.74 -3.81 2.08
#